data_AF-A0A413YIE2-F1
#
_entry.id   AF-A0A413YIE2-F1
#
_cell.length_a   1.000
_cell.length_b   1.000
_cell.length_c   1.000
_cell.angle_alpha   90.00
_cell.angle_beta   90.00
_cell.angle_gamma   90.00
#
_symmetry.space_group_name_H-M   'P 1'
#
loop_
_entity.id
_entity.type
_entity.pdbx_description
1 polymer ?
#
loop_
_entity_poly.entity_id
_entity_poly.type
_entity_poly.pdbx_seq_one_letter_code
_entity_poly.pdbx_strand_id
1 'polypeptide(L)'
;MTVEEMKQRKKELGYSNEKLSELSGVPLGTVQKVLAGVTRSPRYETLIALERVLKKQTDRIGEALPDTSEKRQGDYTVEDYYLIPKERRVELIDGVIYDMASPTAIHQILSTELCNIIRSYISQQKGRCIVMAAPMDVQLDCDDKTMVQPDVMVVCDRDKITRKCIYGAPDLAVEILSDSTKKKDMYVKLGKYMEAGVREYWLVDPKGKKVIVYDFEAEVTPSIYGFSSKVPVGIFKGECEVDFAKIYEYINFLYEEDEM
;
A
#
# COMPACT_ATOMS: atom_id res chain seq x y z
N MET A 1 -16.48 -22.06 -12.38
CA MET A 1 -17.52 -22.39 -13.38
C MET A 1 -18.29 -23.62 -12.93
N THR A 2 -19.59 -23.68 -13.19
CA THR A 2 -20.39 -24.90 -12.97
C THR A 2 -20.08 -25.96 -14.02
N VAL A 3 -20.42 -27.24 -13.74
CA VAL A 3 -20.20 -28.34 -14.71
C VAL A 3 -20.99 -28.12 -16.00
N GLU A 4 -22.18 -27.51 -15.92
CA GLU A 4 -23.00 -27.22 -17.10
C GLU A 4 -22.40 -26.10 -17.95
N GLU A 5 -21.89 -25.03 -17.31
CA GLU A 5 -21.10 -23.99 -17.99
C GLU A 5 -19.86 -24.57 -18.68
N MET A 6 -19.16 -25.53 -18.05
CA MET A 6 -18.00 -26.18 -18.66
C MET A 6 -18.38 -27.01 -19.90
N LYS A 7 -19.53 -27.71 -19.89
CA LYS A 7 -20.00 -28.45 -21.07
C LYS A 7 -20.34 -27.51 -22.22
N GLN A 8 -21.04 -26.42 -21.91
CA GLN A 8 -21.39 -25.41 -22.88
C GLN A 8 -20.13 -24.80 -23.49
N ARG A 9 -19.17 -24.41 -22.65
CA ARG A 9 -17.91 -23.81 -23.11
C ARG A 9 -17.06 -24.76 -23.93
N LYS A 10 -16.97 -26.03 -23.53
CA LYS A 10 -16.28 -27.07 -24.31
C LYS A 10 -16.89 -27.23 -25.70
N LYS A 11 -18.23 -27.16 -25.81
CA LYS A 11 -18.95 -27.23 -27.09
C LYS A 11 -18.69 -25.98 -27.95
N GLU A 12 -18.72 -24.79 -27.35
CA GLU A 12 -18.40 -23.51 -28.03
C GLU A 12 -16.97 -23.50 -28.59
N LEU A 13 -16.00 -24.05 -27.86
CA LEU A 13 -14.60 -24.14 -28.29
C LEU A 13 -14.31 -25.32 -29.24
N GLY A 14 -15.32 -26.17 -29.52
CA GLY A 14 -15.16 -27.35 -30.39
C GLY A 14 -14.19 -28.41 -29.84
N TYR A 15 -14.03 -28.49 -28.51
CA TYR A 15 -13.09 -29.43 -27.90
C TYR A 15 -13.70 -30.84 -27.76
N SER A 16 -12.91 -31.86 -28.05
CA SER A 16 -13.22 -33.24 -27.64
C SER A 16 -12.87 -33.46 -26.17
N ASN A 17 -13.33 -34.57 -25.57
CA ASN A 17 -12.93 -34.90 -24.18
C ASN A 17 -11.42 -35.21 -24.11
N GLU A 18 -10.88 -35.81 -25.16
CA GLU A 18 -9.47 -36.18 -25.33
C GLU A 18 -8.60 -34.92 -25.34
N LYS A 19 -8.98 -33.93 -26.17
CA LYS A 19 -8.27 -32.65 -26.24
C LYS A 19 -8.32 -31.89 -24.91
N LEU A 20 -9.46 -31.91 -24.22
CA LEU A 20 -9.60 -31.26 -22.93
C LEU A 20 -8.76 -31.96 -21.85
N SER A 21 -8.70 -33.29 -21.87
CA SER A 21 -7.88 -34.11 -20.97
C SER A 21 -6.39 -33.83 -21.14
N GLU A 22 -5.91 -33.77 -22.39
CA GLU A 22 -4.52 -33.45 -22.72
C GLU A 22 -4.15 -32.04 -22.22
N LEU A 23 -4.98 -31.05 -22.51
CA LEU A 23 -4.71 -29.65 -22.16
C LEU A 23 -4.79 -29.37 -20.66
N SER A 24 -5.67 -30.07 -19.93
CA SER A 24 -5.86 -29.83 -18.50
C SER A 24 -5.00 -30.73 -17.61
N GLY A 25 -4.34 -31.75 -18.17
CA GLY A 25 -3.64 -32.79 -17.42
C GLY A 25 -4.57 -33.69 -16.59
N VAL A 26 -5.89 -33.63 -16.81
CA VAL A 26 -6.87 -34.45 -16.08
C VAL A 26 -7.10 -35.73 -16.89
N PRO A 27 -7.09 -36.94 -16.27
CA PRO A 27 -7.32 -38.19 -17.00
C PRO A 27 -8.66 -38.20 -17.77
N LEU A 28 -8.66 -38.72 -19.00
CA LEU A 28 -9.81 -38.71 -19.90
C LEU A 28 -11.09 -39.27 -19.27
N GLY A 29 -10.98 -40.40 -18.58
CA GLY A 29 -12.12 -41.01 -17.88
C GLY A 29 -12.69 -40.13 -16.77
N THR A 30 -11.87 -39.28 -16.15
CA THR A 30 -12.31 -38.28 -15.17
C THR A 30 -13.03 -37.12 -15.87
N VAL A 31 -12.50 -36.60 -16.97
CA VAL A 31 -13.14 -35.54 -17.77
C VAL A 31 -14.53 -35.99 -18.25
N GLN A 32 -14.63 -37.21 -18.78
CA GLN A 32 -15.89 -37.79 -19.25
C GLN A 32 -16.91 -37.92 -18.12
N LYS A 33 -16.52 -38.42 -16.93
CA LYS A 33 -17.43 -38.59 -15.78
C LYS A 33 -17.92 -37.26 -15.20
N VAL A 34 -17.03 -36.27 -15.11
CA VAL A 34 -17.39 -34.91 -14.66
C VAL A 34 -18.36 -34.28 -15.65
N LEU A 35 -18.03 -34.26 -16.95
CA LEU A 35 -18.87 -33.61 -17.97
C LEU A 35 -20.12 -34.41 -18.37
N ALA A 36 -20.23 -35.69 -18.02
CA ALA A 36 -21.48 -36.44 -18.14
C ALA A 36 -22.42 -36.20 -16.94
N GLY A 37 -21.99 -35.47 -15.90
CA GLY A 37 -22.76 -35.28 -14.66
C GLY A 37 -22.87 -36.55 -13.80
N VAL A 38 -22.10 -37.59 -14.12
CA VAL A 38 -22.10 -38.87 -13.39
C VAL A 38 -21.44 -38.68 -12.02
N THR A 39 -20.45 -37.79 -11.91
CA THR A 39 -19.83 -37.43 -10.65
C THR A 39 -20.62 -36.32 -9.96
N ARG A 40 -21.40 -36.68 -8.93
CA ARG A 40 -22.22 -35.73 -8.15
C ARG A 40 -21.41 -34.63 -7.46
N SER A 41 -20.18 -34.93 -7.04
CA SER A 41 -19.26 -33.97 -6.41
C SER A 41 -17.83 -34.16 -6.93
N PRO A 42 -17.47 -33.56 -8.08
CA PRO A 42 -16.11 -33.61 -8.60
C PRO A 42 -15.12 -32.98 -7.62
N ARG A 43 -13.88 -33.49 -7.59
CA ARG A 43 -12.83 -32.88 -6.77
C ARG A 43 -12.57 -31.45 -7.26
N TYR A 44 -12.37 -30.55 -6.31
CA TYR A 44 -12.18 -29.12 -6.58
C TYR A 44 -11.00 -28.84 -7.54
N GLU A 45 -9.87 -29.53 -7.35
CA GLU A 45 -8.69 -29.42 -8.22
C GLU A 45 -8.98 -29.81 -9.67
N THR A 46 -9.83 -30.83 -9.87
CA THR A 46 -10.27 -31.24 -11.21
C THR A 46 -11.10 -30.16 -11.88
N LEU A 47 -11.97 -29.49 -11.12
CA LEU A 47 -12.77 -28.38 -11.64
C LEU A 47 -11.90 -27.19 -12.03
N ILE A 48 -10.93 -26.81 -11.19
CA ILE A 48 -9.98 -25.73 -11.51
C ILE A 48 -9.16 -26.04 -12.76
N ALA A 49 -8.65 -27.26 -12.89
CA ALA A 49 -7.83 -27.65 -14.03
C ALA A 49 -8.60 -27.56 -15.35
N LEU A 50 -9.86 -28.01 -15.36
CA LEU A 50 -10.74 -27.92 -16.52
C LEU A 50 -11.15 -26.47 -16.80
N GLU A 51 -11.49 -25.71 -15.75
CA GLU A 51 -11.86 -24.30 -15.85
C GLU A 51 -10.74 -23.45 -16.46
N ARG A 52 -9.48 -23.70 -16.09
CA ARG A 52 -8.33 -22.97 -16.62
C ARG A 52 -8.18 -23.12 -18.13
N VAL A 53 -8.45 -24.32 -18.67
CA VAL A 53 -8.37 -24.58 -20.12
C VAL A 53 -9.55 -23.98 -20.85
N LEU A 54 -10.76 -24.11 -20.29
CA LEU A 54 -11.99 -23.63 -20.91
C LEU A 54 -12.13 -22.09 -20.87
N LYS A 55 -11.48 -21.43 -19.89
CA LYS A 55 -11.39 -19.96 -19.85
C LYS A 55 -10.34 -19.38 -20.79
N LYS A 56 -9.23 -20.09 -21.02
CA LYS A 56 -8.06 -19.60 -21.79
C LYS A 56 -8.33 -19.26 -23.26
N GLN A 57 -9.46 -19.66 -23.83
CA GLN A 57 -9.77 -19.43 -25.24
C GLN A 57 -10.93 -18.45 -25.48
N THR A 58 -11.44 -17.82 -24.42
CA THR A 58 -12.28 -16.62 -24.52
C THR A 58 -11.54 -15.44 -25.16
N ASP A 59 -10.20 -15.49 -25.15
CA ASP A 59 -9.33 -14.44 -25.67
C ASP A 59 -9.19 -14.44 -27.21
N ARG A 60 -9.94 -15.29 -27.94
CA ARG A 60 -9.86 -15.37 -29.41
C ARG A 60 -11.21 -15.64 -30.05
N ILE A 61 -12.07 -14.62 -30.09
CA ILE A 61 -12.83 -14.12 -31.25
C ILE A 61 -13.60 -12.87 -30.76
N GLY A 62 -13.13 -11.70 -31.19
CA GLY A 62 -14.02 -10.55 -31.46
C GLY A 62 -14.70 -9.83 -30.30
N GLU A 63 -14.10 -9.77 -29.11
CA GLU A 63 -14.26 -8.61 -28.23
C GLU A 63 -12.87 -8.01 -28.07
N ALA A 64 -12.78 -6.68 -28.08
CA ALA A 64 -11.52 -5.99 -27.91
C ALA A 64 -10.75 -6.65 -26.75
N LEU A 65 -9.46 -6.97 -26.97
CA LEU A 65 -8.52 -7.11 -25.86
C LEU A 65 -8.89 -6.00 -24.85
N PRO A 66 -8.99 -6.25 -23.53
CA PRO A 66 -9.00 -5.12 -22.60
C PRO A 66 -7.80 -4.32 -23.02
N ASP A 67 -8.09 -3.10 -23.47
CA ASP A 67 -7.15 -2.26 -24.18
C ASP A 67 -5.81 -2.36 -23.45
N THR A 68 -4.83 -3.04 -24.04
CA THR A 68 -3.47 -3.06 -23.52
C THR A 68 -2.80 -1.73 -23.84
N SER A 69 -3.56 -0.64 -23.94
CA SER A 69 -3.07 0.64 -23.52
C SER A 69 -2.80 0.51 -22.03
N GLU A 70 -1.53 0.60 -21.64
CA GLU A 70 -1.24 0.93 -20.26
C GLU A 70 -2.11 2.15 -19.90
N LYS A 71 -2.95 2.01 -18.86
CA LYS A 71 -3.76 3.13 -18.36
C LYS A 71 -2.83 4.33 -18.23
N ARG A 72 -3.27 5.48 -18.72
CA ARG A 72 -2.45 6.69 -18.61
C ARG A 72 -2.37 7.07 -17.15
N GLN A 73 -1.25 7.69 -16.76
CA GLN A 73 -1.14 8.28 -15.43
C GLN A 73 -2.30 9.26 -15.21
N GLY A 74 -2.99 9.12 -14.07
CA GLY A 74 -4.25 9.82 -13.74
C GLY A 74 -5.50 8.93 -13.88
N ASP A 75 -5.45 7.88 -14.71
CA ASP A 75 -6.60 7.01 -14.97
C ASP A 75 -6.65 5.79 -14.03
N TYR A 76 -5.59 5.51 -13.26
CA TYR A 76 -5.55 4.36 -12.33
C TYR A 76 -6.54 4.53 -11.17
N THR A 77 -6.94 3.41 -10.59
CA THR A 77 -7.87 3.32 -9.46
C THR A 77 -7.30 2.43 -8.34
N VAL A 78 -7.93 2.45 -7.17
CA VAL A 78 -7.61 1.55 -6.05
C VAL A 78 -7.78 0.08 -6.43
N GLU A 79 -8.72 -0.26 -7.32
CA GLU A 79 -8.84 -1.61 -7.85
C GLU A 79 -7.59 -2.00 -8.65
N ASP A 80 -7.11 -1.11 -9.52
CA ASP A 80 -5.86 -1.33 -10.26
C ASP A 80 -4.65 -1.46 -9.32
N TYR A 81 -4.59 -0.63 -8.28
CA TYR A 81 -3.54 -0.68 -7.25
C TYR A 81 -3.43 -2.08 -6.63
N TYR A 82 -4.56 -2.71 -6.28
CA TYR A 82 -4.55 -4.05 -5.68
C TYR A 82 -4.18 -5.18 -6.65
N LEU A 83 -4.21 -4.93 -7.97
CA LEU A 83 -3.75 -5.87 -8.98
C LEU A 83 -2.24 -5.81 -9.22
N ILE A 84 -1.55 -4.79 -8.70
CA ILE A 84 -0.10 -4.65 -8.81
C ILE A 84 0.58 -5.74 -7.98
N PRO A 85 1.60 -6.45 -8.55
CA PRO A 85 2.35 -7.46 -7.80
C PRO A 85 2.94 -6.88 -6.50
N LYS A 86 2.80 -7.61 -5.40
CA LYS A 86 3.19 -7.13 -4.06
C LYS A 86 4.68 -6.81 -3.94
N GLU A 87 5.51 -7.41 -4.80
CA GLU A 87 6.94 -7.16 -4.89
C GLU A 87 7.25 -5.76 -5.43
N ARG A 88 6.33 -5.18 -6.22
CA ARG A 88 6.41 -3.81 -6.72
C ARG A 88 5.72 -2.89 -5.74
N ARG A 89 6.51 -2.25 -4.88
CA ARG A 89 6.00 -1.23 -3.96
C ARG A 89 5.64 0.04 -4.74
N VAL A 90 4.39 0.45 -4.64
CA VAL A 90 3.90 1.69 -5.24
C VAL A 90 2.98 2.45 -4.30
N GLU A 91 2.76 3.73 -4.59
CA GLU A 91 1.62 4.51 -4.11
C GLU A 91 0.75 4.94 -5.28
N LEU A 92 -0.52 5.18 -5.02
CA LEU A 92 -1.47 5.76 -5.94
C LEU A 92 -1.86 7.15 -5.41
N ILE A 93 -1.70 8.20 -6.20
CA ILE A 93 -2.12 9.56 -5.81
C ILE A 93 -2.83 10.21 -7.00
N ASP A 94 -4.11 10.56 -6.82
CA ASP A 94 -4.95 11.14 -7.88
C ASP A 94 -4.94 10.33 -9.19
N GLY A 95 -4.97 9.00 -9.07
CA GLY A 95 -4.90 8.09 -10.21
C GLY A 95 -3.52 7.95 -10.85
N VAL A 96 -2.46 8.50 -10.25
CA VAL A 96 -1.06 8.39 -10.70
C VAL A 96 -0.33 7.36 -9.83
N ILE A 97 0.33 6.39 -10.46
CA ILE A 97 1.17 5.37 -9.80
C ILE A 97 2.60 5.90 -9.64
N TYR A 98 3.08 5.90 -8.40
CA TYR A 98 4.45 6.26 -8.05
C TYR A 98 5.19 5.04 -7.52
N ASP A 99 6.27 4.63 -8.17
CA ASP A 99 7.15 3.59 -7.66
C ASP A 99 7.86 4.03 -6.38
N MET A 100 7.98 3.11 -5.43
CA MET A 100 8.73 3.31 -4.20
C MET A 100 10.03 2.51 -4.24
N ALA A 101 11.13 3.16 -3.87
CA ALA A 101 12.40 2.49 -3.63
C ALA A 101 12.35 1.71 -2.31
N SER A 102 13.24 0.72 -2.18
CA SER A 102 13.52 0.12 -0.88
C SER A 102 14.15 1.17 0.05
N PRO A 103 13.68 1.27 1.31
CA PRO A 103 14.24 2.23 2.27
C PRO A 103 15.66 1.83 2.68
N THR A 104 16.46 2.84 3.04
CA THR A 104 17.80 2.66 3.60
C THR A 104 17.74 2.23 5.08
N ALA A 105 18.86 1.79 5.64
CA ALA A 105 18.94 1.42 7.06
C ALA A 105 18.60 2.62 7.97
N ILE A 106 19.15 3.79 7.67
CA ILE A 106 18.88 5.02 8.43
C ILE A 106 17.40 5.40 8.41
N HIS A 107 16.74 5.24 7.26
CA HIS A 107 15.30 5.49 7.11
C HIS A 107 14.48 4.57 8.02
N GLN A 108 14.80 3.27 8.03
CA GLN A 108 14.10 2.30 8.85
C GLN A 108 14.32 2.48 10.35
N ILE A 109 15.53 2.83 10.77
CA ILE A 109 15.83 3.10 12.18
C ILE A 109 15.06 4.34 12.64
N LEU A 110 15.04 5.41 11.85
CA LEU A 110 14.26 6.63 12.16
C LEU A 110 12.77 6.33 12.29
N SER A 111 12.17 5.59 11.35
CA SER A 111 10.75 5.21 11.43
C SER A 111 10.45 4.40 12.70
N THR A 112 11.34 3.46 13.05
CA THR A 112 11.23 2.63 14.25
C THR A 112 11.28 3.47 15.53
N GLU A 113 12.26 4.38 15.65
CA GLU A 113 12.42 5.24 16.83
C GLU A 113 11.25 6.19 17.01
N LEU A 114 10.78 6.81 15.93
CA LEU A 114 9.58 7.65 15.95
C LEU A 114 8.35 6.87 16.44
N CYS A 115 8.13 5.67 15.90
CA CYS A 115 7.05 4.80 16.33
C CYS A 115 7.18 4.38 17.81
N ASN A 116 8.40 4.11 18.29
CA ASN A 116 8.66 3.71 19.67
C ASN A 116 8.32 4.84 20.65
N ILE A 117 8.81 6.05 20.37
CA ILE A 117 8.60 7.24 21.21
C ILE A 117 7.11 7.58 21.29
N ILE A 118 6.45 7.69 20.13
CA ILE A 118 5.02 8.05 20.06
C ILE A 118 4.16 6.97 20.74
N ARG A 119 4.44 5.68 20.50
CA ARG A 119 3.71 4.57 21.14
C ARG A 119 3.88 4.57 22.65
N SER A 120 5.08 4.86 23.14
CA SER A 120 5.37 4.95 24.57
C SER A 120 4.54 6.05 25.22
N TYR A 121 4.50 7.26 24.62
CA TYR A 121 3.67 8.35 25.11
C TYR A 121 2.18 7.98 25.12
N ILE A 122 1.63 7.46 24.01
CA ILE A 122 0.22 7.05 23.91
C ILE A 122 -0.14 6.05 25.02
N SER A 123 0.73 5.05 25.26
CA SER A 123 0.54 4.04 26.29
C SER A 123 0.53 4.64 27.69
N GLN A 124 1.50 5.51 28.01
CA GLN A 124 1.61 6.19 29.31
C GLN A 124 0.38 7.05 29.62
N GLN A 125 -0.15 7.76 28.62
CA GLN A 125 -1.35 8.58 28.76
C GLN A 125 -2.66 7.77 28.72
N LYS A 126 -2.58 6.44 28.55
CA LYS A 126 -3.74 5.56 28.31
C LYS A 126 -4.60 6.06 27.14
N GLY A 127 -3.93 6.65 26.14
CA GLY A 127 -4.56 7.19 24.94
C GLY A 127 -5.13 6.11 24.05
N ARG A 128 -6.09 6.50 23.20
CA ARG A 128 -6.75 5.59 22.26
C ARG A 128 -6.09 5.55 20.88
N CYS A 129 -5.25 6.52 20.55
CA CYS A 129 -4.61 6.58 19.24
C CYS A 129 -3.72 5.37 18.98
N ILE A 130 -3.50 5.05 17.72
CA ILE A 130 -2.68 3.94 17.26
C ILE A 130 -1.62 4.53 16.34
N VAL A 131 -0.35 4.25 16.63
CA VAL A 131 0.77 4.59 15.76
C VAL A 131 1.19 3.37 14.95
N MET A 132 1.45 3.56 13.66
CA MET A 132 1.85 2.52 12.72
C MET A 132 2.97 3.04 11.80
N ALA A 133 3.76 2.12 11.26
CA ALA A 133 4.79 2.39 10.26
C ALA A 133 4.40 1.76 8.92
N ALA A 134 5.02 2.21 7.83
CA ALA A 134 4.97 1.53 6.55
C ALA A 134 5.57 0.10 6.64
N PRO A 135 5.10 -0.87 5.83
CA PRO A 135 4.02 -0.76 4.85
C PRO A 135 2.64 -0.83 5.51
N MET A 136 1.81 0.18 5.26
CA MET A 136 0.42 0.19 5.66
C MET A 136 -0.35 1.14 4.74
N ASP A 137 -1.33 0.59 4.04
CA ASP A 137 -2.14 1.28 3.05
C ASP A 137 -3.10 2.29 3.72
N VAL A 138 -3.10 3.52 3.22
CA VAL A 138 -4.00 4.60 3.62
C VAL A 138 -4.76 5.10 2.40
N GLN A 139 -6.05 4.76 2.34
CA GLN A 139 -6.96 5.27 1.32
C GLN A 139 -7.40 6.68 1.73
N LEU A 140 -6.54 7.64 1.39
CA LEU A 140 -6.47 8.96 2.04
C LEU A 140 -7.75 9.78 1.90
N ASP A 141 -8.24 9.92 0.67
CA ASP A 141 -9.36 10.80 0.31
C ASP A 141 -10.73 10.10 0.45
N CYS A 142 -10.75 8.86 0.95
CA CYS A 142 -11.91 7.96 0.94
C CYS A 142 -12.48 7.70 -0.47
N ASP A 143 -11.70 7.96 -1.52
CA ASP A 143 -12.06 7.77 -2.93
C ASP A 143 -11.37 6.54 -3.54
N ASP A 144 -11.58 6.28 -4.83
CA ASP A 144 -10.92 5.20 -5.56
C ASP A 144 -9.63 5.66 -6.27
N LYS A 145 -9.04 6.81 -5.91
CA LYS A 145 -7.94 7.45 -6.64
C LYS A 145 -6.68 7.68 -5.81
N THR A 146 -6.73 7.59 -4.49
CA THR A 146 -5.56 7.82 -3.64
C THR A 146 -5.35 6.72 -2.61
N MET A 147 -4.20 6.07 -2.69
CA MET A 147 -3.67 5.09 -1.74
C MET A 147 -2.19 5.40 -1.44
N VAL A 148 -1.90 5.87 -0.24
CA VAL A 148 -0.54 6.24 0.21
C VAL A 148 -0.03 5.31 1.31
N GLN A 149 1.28 5.32 1.54
CA GLN A 149 1.95 4.60 2.62
C GLN A 149 2.91 5.55 3.35
N PRO A 150 2.41 6.38 4.29
CA PRO A 150 3.27 7.23 5.11
C PRO A 150 4.27 6.38 5.91
N ASP A 151 5.50 6.87 6.08
CA ASP A 151 6.54 6.13 6.79
C ASP A 151 6.19 5.89 8.27
N VAL A 152 5.57 6.89 8.91
CA VAL A 152 4.94 6.79 10.23
C VAL A 152 3.62 7.55 10.23
N MET A 153 2.61 7.02 10.92
CA MET A 153 1.31 7.67 11.05
C MET A 153 0.66 7.41 12.39
N VAL A 154 -0.19 8.33 12.84
CA VAL A 154 -1.03 8.19 14.03
C VAL A 154 -2.49 8.34 13.65
N VAL A 155 -3.33 7.42 14.11
CA VAL A 155 -4.79 7.47 13.93
C VAL A 155 -5.48 7.38 15.28
N CYS A 156 -6.22 8.43 15.64
CA CYS A 156 -6.97 8.53 16.90
C CYS A 156 -8.41 8.03 16.76
N ASP A 157 -9.00 8.19 15.58
CA ASP A 157 -10.29 7.60 15.23
C ASP A 157 -10.14 6.16 14.73
N ARG A 158 -10.42 5.20 15.61
CA ARG A 158 -10.27 3.77 15.31
C ARG A 158 -11.26 3.26 14.27
N ASP A 159 -12.35 3.97 14.00
CA ASP A 159 -13.33 3.56 12.99
C ASP A 159 -12.78 3.68 11.56
N LYS A 160 -11.73 4.50 11.37
CA LYS A 160 -10.94 4.57 10.13
C LYS A 160 -10.07 3.33 9.90
N ILE A 161 -9.78 2.54 10.93
CA ILE A 161 -8.85 1.40 10.83
C ILE A 161 -9.63 0.14 10.48
N THR A 162 -9.49 -0.31 9.24
CA THR A 162 -10.09 -1.57 8.79
C THR A 162 -9.09 -2.72 8.90
N ARG A 163 -9.53 -3.94 8.60
CA ARG A 163 -8.61 -5.10 8.52
C ARG A 163 -7.65 -5.04 7.33
N LYS A 164 -7.91 -4.19 6.34
CA LYS A 164 -7.15 -4.13 5.08
C LYS A 164 -6.24 -2.90 4.99
N CYS A 165 -6.79 -1.74 5.37
CA CYS A 165 -6.17 -0.43 5.22
C CYS A 165 -6.74 0.55 6.26
N ILE A 166 -6.17 1.74 6.30
CA ILE A 166 -6.77 2.91 6.93
C ILE A 166 -7.63 3.61 5.87
N TYR A 167 -8.89 3.88 6.19
CA TYR A 167 -9.83 4.57 5.31
C TYR A 167 -10.06 6.00 5.82
N GLY A 168 -9.47 6.97 5.11
CA GLY A 168 -9.42 8.38 5.48
C GLY A 168 -8.10 8.83 6.09
N ALA A 169 -7.97 10.14 6.28
CA ALA A 169 -6.72 10.75 6.74
C ALA A 169 -6.32 10.37 8.18
N PRO A 170 -5.02 10.08 8.42
CA PRO A 170 -4.46 9.97 9.77
C PRO A 170 -4.41 11.34 10.45
N ASP A 171 -4.30 11.35 11.78
CA ASP A 171 -4.12 12.58 12.56
C ASP A 171 -2.71 13.16 12.37
N LEU A 172 -1.68 12.30 12.35
CA LEU A 172 -0.29 12.65 12.03
C LEU A 172 0.20 11.77 10.88
N ALA A 173 0.89 12.37 9.91
CA ALA A 173 1.67 11.67 8.90
C ALA A 173 3.13 12.16 8.93
N VAL A 174 4.08 11.24 8.83
CA VAL A 174 5.52 11.55 8.77
C VAL A 174 6.11 10.87 7.55
N GLU A 175 6.88 11.63 6.77
CA GLU A 175 7.71 11.10 5.67
C GLU A 175 9.18 11.34 6.00
N ILE A 176 9.98 10.29 5.89
CA ILE A 176 11.43 10.34 6.05
C ILE A 176 12.04 10.43 4.65
N LEU A 177 12.58 11.59 4.34
CA LEU A 177 13.02 11.93 3.00
C LEU A 177 14.18 11.05 2.55
N SER A 178 14.03 10.54 1.33
CA SER A 178 15.11 9.93 0.55
C SER A 178 15.29 10.69 -0.76
N ASP A 179 16.44 10.54 -1.43
CA ASP A 179 16.67 11.18 -2.74
C ASP A 179 15.60 10.77 -3.78
N SER A 180 15.01 9.58 -3.63
CA SER A 180 13.97 9.05 -4.54
C SER A 180 12.56 9.62 -4.31
N THR A 181 12.22 10.01 -3.08
CA THR A 181 10.85 10.43 -2.71
C THR A 181 10.74 11.91 -2.37
N LYS A 182 11.87 12.59 -2.09
CA LYS A 182 11.93 13.98 -1.61
C LYS A 182 11.00 14.95 -2.33
N LYS A 183 11.01 14.95 -3.66
CA LYS A 183 10.16 15.87 -4.45
C LYS A 183 8.67 15.58 -4.25
N LYS A 184 8.27 14.31 -4.25
CA LYS A 184 6.87 13.92 -4.07
C LYS A 184 6.40 14.28 -2.67
N ASP A 185 7.19 13.96 -1.65
CA ASP A 185 6.83 14.18 -0.25
C ASP A 185 6.71 15.69 0.05
N MET A 186 7.69 16.49 -0.40
CA MET A 186 7.70 17.94 -0.15
C MET A 186 6.59 18.74 -0.86
N TYR A 187 6.13 18.29 -2.03
CA TYR A 187 5.24 19.10 -2.88
C TYR A 187 3.88 18.44 -3.13
N VAL A 188 3.87 17.16 -3.53
CA VAL A 188 2.62 16.46 -3.88
C VAL A 188 1.88 16.05 -2.62
N LYS A 189 2.55 15.30 -1.74
CA LYS A 189 1.92 14.80 -0.51
C LYS A 189 1.58 15.90 0.48
N LEU A 190 2.36 16.98 0.54
CA LEU A 190 2.04 18.14 1.37
C LEU A 190 0.62 18.67 1.10
N GLY A 191 0.30 18.96 -0.16
CA GLY A 191 -1.03 19.42 -0.55
C GLY A 191 -2.11 18.36 -0.27
N LYS A 192 -1.85 17.11 -0.65
CA LYS A 192 -2.78 16.00 -0.44
C LYS A 192 -3.13 15.77 1.02
N TYR A 193 -2.14 15.73 1.91
CA TYR A 193 -2.38 15.54 3.34
C TYR A 193 -3.15 16.71 3.95
N MET A 194 -2.83 17.94 3.55
CA MET A 194 -3.57 19.13 3.99
C MET A 194 -5.03 19.08 3.53
N GLU A 195 -5.29 18.78 2.26
CA GLU A 195 -6.64 18.70 1.68
C GLU A 195 -7.48 17.57 2.28
N ALA A 196 -6.85 16.42 2.57
CA ALA A 196 -7.52 15.26 3.15
C ALA A 196 -7.83 15.43 4.65
N GLY A 197 -7.33 16.48 5.30
CA GLY A 197 -7.56 16.77 6.72
C GLY A 197 -6.63 16.02 7.67
N VAL A 198 -5.40 15.70 7.23
CA VAL A 198 -4.31 15.41 8.18
C VAL A 198 -4.13 16.64 9.07
N ARG A 199 -3.90 16.44 10.37
CA ARG A 199 -3.79 17.55 11.33
C ARG A 199 -2.36 18.03 11.47
N GLU A 200 -1.41 17.12 11.38
CA GLU A 200 0.02 17.42 11.47
C GLU A 200 0.83 16.59 10.47
N TYR A 201 1.79 17.23 9.80
CA TYR A 201 2.61 16.60 8.77
C TYR A 201 4.09 16.91 8.95
N TRP A 202 4.90 15.86 9.03
CA TRP A 202 6.35 15.98 9.27
C TRP A 202 7.15 15.50 8.06
N LEU A 203 8.18 16.26 7.71
CA LEU A 203 9.23 15.87 6.79
C LEU A 203 10.54 15.75 7.56
N VAL A 204 11.02 14.54 7.77
CA VAL A 204 12.32 14.27 8.39
C VAL A 204 13.35 14.15 7.27
N ASP A 205 14.35 15.03 7.24
CA ASP A 205 15.44 15.01 6.25
C ASP A 205 16.73 14.53 6.95
N PRO A 206 17.08 13.23 6.85
CA PRO A 206 18.26 12.68 7.52
C PRO A 206 19.54 13.33 6.99
N LYS A 207 19.64 13.50 5.66
CA LYS A 207 20.79 14.13 5.00
C LYS A 207 20.97 15.58 5.41
N GLY A 208 19.86 16.33 5.46
CA GLY A 208 19.84 17.71 5.93
C GLY A 208 19.87 17.87 7.45
N LYS A 209 19.83 16.77 8.22
CA LYS A 209 19.75 16.72 9.70
C LYS A 209 18.70 17.69 10.25
N LYS A 210 17.52 17.70 9.65
CA LYS A 210 16.42 18.62 10.00
C LYS A 210 15.05 17.96 9.91
N VAL A 211 14.10 18.56 10.61
CA VAL A 211 12.68 18.18 10.62
C VAL A 211 11.86 19.41 10.29
N ILE A 212 10.97 19.30 9.30
CA ILE A 212 10.03 20.34 8.94
C ILE A 212 8.64 19.89 9.40
N VAL A 213 8.00 20.67 10.24
CA VAL A 213 6.70 20.37 10.84
C VAL A 213 5.66 21.35 10.31
N TYR A 214 4.63 20.81 9.67
CA TYR A 214 3.41 21.53 9.32
C TYR A 214 2.33 21.16 10.33
N ASP A 215 1.93 22.11 11.17
CA ASP A 215 0.76 21.98 12.03
C ASP A 215 -0.41 22.66 11.33
N PHE A 216 -1.24 21.86 10.64
CA PHE A 216 -2.35 22.39 9.84
C PHE A 216 -3.50 22.94 10.69
N GLU A 217 -3.52 22.69 12.00
CA GLU A 217 -4.52 23.23 12.92
C GLU A 217 -4.10 24.57 13.53
N ALA A 218 -2.79 24.80 13.73
CA ALA A 218 -2.29 25.97 14.46
C ALA A 218 -1.73 27.09 13.56
N GLU A 219 -0.85 26.77 12.61
CA GLU A 219 -0.06 27.77 11.88
C GLU A 219 0.05 27.46 10.38
N VAL A 220 -0.01 28.52 9.56
CA VAL A 220 0.18 28.40 8.11
C VAL A 220 1.65 28.16 7.75
N THR A 221 2.58 28.59 8.61
CA THR A 221 4.02 28.48 8.38
C THR A 221 4.61 27.24 9.03
N PRO A 222 5.44 26.45 8.32
CA PRO A 222 6.09 25.31 8.94
C PRO A 222 7.16 25.74 9.94
N SER A 223 7.28 24.98 11.02
CA SER A 223 8.41 25.05 11.94
C SER A 223 9.56 24.17 11.43
N ILE A 224 10.80 24.63 11.58
CA ILE A 224 12.00 23.89 11.18
C ILE A 224 12.89 23.65 12.40
N TYR A 225 13.18 22.39 12.66
CA TYR A 225 14.01 21.94 13.77
C TYR A 225 15.26 21.24 13.23
N GLY A 226 16.38 21.38 13.94
CA GLY A 226 17.58 20.59 13.68
C GLY A 226 17.55 19.27 14.45
N PHE A 227 18.39 18.31 14.06
CA PHE A 227 18.56 17.06 14.81
C PHE A 227 19.17 17.24 16.21
N SER A 228 19.52 18.46 16.60
CA SER A 228 19.92 18.81 17.98
C SER A 228 18.73 19.21 18.87
N SER A 229 17.50 19.21 18.34
CA SER A 229 16.31 19.74 19.01
C SER A 229 15.37 18.63 19.46
N LYS A 230 14.53 18.97 20.44
CA LYS A 230 13.30 18.23 20.71
C LYS A 230 12.17 18.82 19.88
N VAL A 231 11.40 17.97 19.23
CA VAL A 231 10.30 18.37 18.36
C VAL A 231 8.98 18.00 19.04
N PRO A 232 8.14 18.98 19.43
CA PRO A 232 6.85 18.71 20.04
C PRO A 232 5.88 18.12 19.00
N VAL A 233 5.09 17.13 19.40
CA VAL A 233 4.02 16.56 18.57
C VAL A 233 2.74 17.35 18.80
N GLY A 234 2.35 18.15 17.82
CA GLY A 234 1.22 19.09 17.85
C GLY A 234 -0.13 18.42 18.12
N ILE A 235 -0.40 17.24 17.54
CA ILE A 235 -1.65 16.50 17.79
C ILE A 235 -1.81 16.07 19.27
N PHE A 236 -0.71 16.08 20.03
CA PHE A 236 -0.68 15.85 21.48
C PHE A 236 -0.37 17.12 22.27
N LYS A 237 -0.61 18.30 21.69
CA LYS A 237 -0.42 19.61 22.33
C LYS A 237 1.00 19.84 22.86
N GLY A 238 1.98 19.19 22.24
CA GLY A 238 3.38 19.24 22.66
C GLY A 238 3.72 18.49 23.96
N GLU A 239 2.77 17.76 24.55
CA GLU A 239 3.04 16.92 25.73
C GLU A 239 3.89 15.68 25.38
N CYS A 240 3.88 15.28 24.11
CA CYS A 240 4.82 14.33 23.54
C CYS A 240 5.90 15.10 22.78
N GLU A 241 7.17 14.78 23.04
CA GLU A 241 8.31 15.35 22.31
C GLU A 241 9.17 14.23 21.74
N VAL A 242 9.62 14.39 20.50
CA VAL A 242 10.64 13.54 19.88
C VAL A 242 12.00 14.20 20.06
N ASP A 243 12.87 13.56 20.83
CA ASP A 243 14.24 14.04 21.08
C ASP A 243 15.18 13.56 19.96
N PHE A 244 15.29 14.35 18.88
CA PHE A 244 16.14 13.99 17.76
C PHE A 244 17.63 13.99 18.11
N ALA A 245 18.05 14.70 19.16
CA ALA A 245 19.44 14.67 19.60
C ALA A 245 19.83 13.28 20.09
N LYS A 246 18.96 12.63 20.85
CA LYS A 246 19.15 11.24 21.30
C LYS A 246 19.10 10.25 20.15
N ILE A 247 18.16 10.43 19.21
CA ILE A 247 18.08 9.56 18.04
C ILE A 247 19.37 9.70 17.23
N TYR A 248 19.82 10.93 16.96
CA TYR A 248 21.04 11.20 16.22
C TYR A 248 22.28 10.61 16.89
N GLU A 249 22.42 10.75 18.22
CA GLU A 249 23.51 10.11 18.98
C GLU A 249 23.51 8.58 18.78
N TYR A 250 22.33 7.95 18.75
CA TYR A 250 22.19 6.52 18.54
C TYR A 250 22.57 6.05 17.12
N ILE A 251 22.38 6.90 16.11
CA ILE A 251 22.59 6.56 14.69
C ILE A 251 23.77 7.29 14.04
N ASN A 252 24.57 8.05 14.80
CA ASN A 252 25.63 8.90 14.25
C ASN A 252 26.69 8.12 13.44
N PHE A 253 26.94 6.86 13.80
CA PHE A 253 27.85 5.97 13.10
C PHE A 253 27.49 5.78 11.62
N LEU A 254 26.21 5.92 11.25
CA LEU A 254 25.76 5.85 9.85
C LEU A 254 26.11 7.11 9.05
N TYR A 255 26.47 8.21 9.70
CA TYR A 255 26.91 9.44 9.04
C TYR A 255 28.44 9.54 8.93
N GLU A 256 29.17 8.81 9.78
CA GLU A 256 30.64 8.76 9.73
C GLU A 256 31.12 8.00 8.48
N GLU A 257 30.33 7.05 7.98
CA GLU A 257 30.60 6.30 6.75
C GLU A 257 30.45 7.15 5.46
N ASP A 258 29.63 8.20 5.49
CA ASP A 258 29.39 9.10 4.35
C ASP A 258 30.50 10.17 4.17
N GLU A 259 31.37 10.36 5.17
CA GLU A 259 32.47 11.34 5.17
C GLU A 259 33.83 10.73 4.74
N MET A 260 33.86 9.44 4.38
CA MET A 260 35.03 8.71 3.86
C MET A 260 34.96 8.47 2.35
#